data_AF-D9VZ87-F1
#
_entry.id   AF-D9VZ87-F1
#
_cell.length_a   1.000
_cell.length_b   1.000
_cell.length_c   1.000
_cell.angle_alpha   90.00
_cell.angle_beta   90.00
_cell.angle_gamma   90.00
#
_symmetry.space_group_name_H-M   'P 1'
#
loop_
_entity.id
_entity.type
_entity.pdbx_description
1 polymer ?
#
loop_
_entity_poly.entity_id
_entity_poly.type
_entity_poly.pdbx_seq_one_letter_code
_entity_poly.pdbx_strand_id
1 'polypeptide(L)'
;MRQLGVRVEGAYLSVPRTATVPRSGLTLGVRTERGVTFMADGRERTIRTNAATVKEALDQAGITLHGQDTTSVPPDSFPRDGQTVTVLRITGTREVREERIPYATERVEDAGLFAGTEVVDRVGRPGARRVTYALRTVNGVRQQPRKIAEEVVREPVSQRVLVGTKPLPTSVAGADGLNWSGLAQCESGGRPSATDPSGTYGGLYQFDVSTWQALGGSGRPQDAPASEQTYRAKKLYVQRGASPWPHCGRRLER
;
A
#
# COMPACT_ATOMS: atom_id res chain seq x y z
N MET A 1 25.74 -27.45 56.07
CA MET A 1 25.38 -26.15 55.45
C MET A 1 26.48 -25.11 55.56
N ARG A 2 26.96 -24.72 56.77
CA ARG A 2 28.13 -23.80 56.89
C ARG A 2 29.40 -24.37 56.22
N GLN A 3 29.62 -25.68 56.33
CA GLN A 3 30.69 -26.41 55.61
C GLN A 3 30.51 -26.45 54.08
N LEU A 4 29.32 -26.11 53.56
CA LEU A 4 29.03 -26.03 52.11
C LEU A 4 29.07 -24.59 51.59
N GLY A 5 29.49 -23.62 52.41
CA GLY A 5 29.56 -22.20 52.04
C GLY A 5 28.21 -21.50 51.87
N VAL A 6 27.09 -22.16 52.21
CA VAL A 6 25.74 -21.60 52.03
C VAL A 6 25.32 -20.80 53.26
N ARG A 7 24.92 -19.53 53.08
CA ARG A 7 24.23 -18.75 54.13
C ARG A 7 22.86 -19.40 54.40
N VAL A 8 22.73 -19.99 55.58
CA VAL A 8 21.54 -20.77 55.98
C VAL A 8 20.46 -19.93 56.67
N GLU A 9 20.80 -18.71 57.07
CA GLU A 9 19.89 -17.81 57.75
C GLU A 9 18.94 -17.21 56.71
N GLY A 10 17.63 -17.39 56.91
CA GLY A 10 16.60 -17.01 55.93
C GLY A 10 16.42 -17.94 54.72
N ALA A 11 17.26 -18.97 54.54
CA ALA A 11 17.16 -19.88 53.40
C ALA A 11 15.98 -20.86 53.52
N TYR A 12 15.27 -21.06 52.41
CA TYR A 12 14.25 -22.10 52.26
C TYR A 12 14.91 -23.48 52.10
N LEU A 13 14.34 -24.47 52.79
CA LEU A 13 14.73 -25.87 52.72
C LEU A 13 13.53 -26.71 52.32
N SER A 14 13.70 -27.62 51.35
CA SER A 14 12.63 -28.53 50.93
C SER A 14 12.28 -29.60 51.98
N VAL A 15 13.13 -29.76 53.00
CA VAL A 15 12.97 -30.73 54.09
C VAL A 15 13.27 -30.03 55.42
N PRO A 16 12.56 -30.37 56.52
CA PRO A 16 12.84 -29.83 57.85
C PRO A 16 14.30 -30.08 58.29
N ARG A 17 14.88 -29.14 59.04
CA ARG A 17 16.26 -29.26 59.55
C ARG A 17 16.48 -30.45 60.50
N THR A 18 15.40 -30.96 61.09
CA THR A 18 15.37 -32.08 62.03
C THR A 18 15.12 -33.43 61.35
N ALA A 19 14.92 -33.46 60.04
CA ALA A 19 14.64 -34.71 59.33
C ALA A 19 15.86 -35.64 59.36
N THR A 20 15.61 -36.91 59.68
CA THR A 20 16.64 -37.95 59.67
C THR A 20 17.01 -38.30 58.23
N VAL A 21 18.30 -38.48 57.94
CA VAL A 21 18.78 -38.86 56.61
C VAL A 21 18.64 -40.38 56.45
N PRO A 22 17.76 -40.90 55.57
CA PRO A 22 17.60 -42.33 55.37
C PRO A 22 18.79 -42.93 54.61
N ARG A 23 19.00 -44.24 54.78
CA ARG A 23 20.10 -44.96 54.09
C ARG A 23 19.97 -44.98 52.57
N SER A 24 18.77 -44.77 52.03
CA SER A 24 18.50 -44.60 50.60
C SER A 24 18.98 -43.25 50.03
N GLY A 25 19.44 -42.33 50.88
CA GLY A 25 19.82 -40.96 50.50
C GLY A 25 18.68 -39.95 50.67
N LEU A 26 19.05 -38.67 50.78
CA LEU A 26 18.13 -37.54 50.92
C LEU A 26 18.44 -36.48 49.84
N THR A 27 17.43 -36.11 49.06
CA THR A 27 17.52 -34.94 48.16
C THR A 27 17.09 -33.69 48.91
N LEU A 28 17.98 -32.71 49.01
CA LEU A 28 17.71 -31.44 49.67
C LEU A 28 17.75 -30.29 48.67
N GLY A 29 16.59 -29.66 48.45
CA GLY A 29 16.49 -28.40 47.74
C GLY A 29 16.77 -27.25 48.70
N VAL A 30 17.75 -26.43 48.38
CA VAL A 30 18.11 -25.23 49.14
C VAL A 30 17.92 -24.02 48.25
N ARG A 31 17.17 -23.04 48.73
CA ARG A 31 17.00 -21.75 48.05
C ARG A 31 17.43 -20.66 49.02
N THR A 32 18.51 -19.97 48.69
CA THR A 32 19.00 -18.83 49.48
C THR A 32 18.19 -17.58 49.18
N GLU A 33 18.08 -16.72 50.18
CA GLU A 33 17.42 -15.43 50.02
C GLU A 33 18.18 -14.60 48.98
N ARG A 34 17.43 -13.88 48.15
CA ARG A 34 17.97 -13.00 47.13
C ARG A 34 17.12 -11.75 46.95
N GLY A 35 17.76 -10.65 46.60
CA GLY A 35 17.11 -9.41 46.22
C GLY A 35 16.72 -9.44 44.75
N VAL A 36 15.46 -9.10 44.44
CA VAL A 36 14.96 -8.96 43.07
C VAL A 36 14.22 -7.63 42.98
N THR A 37 14.51 -6.87 41.93
CA THR A 37 13.86 -5.61 41.63
C THR A 37 12.87 -5.79 40.49
N PHE A 38 11.63 -5.34 40.68
CA PHE A 38 10.59 -5.36 39.66
C PHE A 38 10.25 -3.95 39.19
N MET A 39 10.27 -3.74 37.88
CA MET A 39 9.79 -2.51 37.23
C MET A 39 8.42 -2.78 36.62
N ALA A 40 7.35 -2.22 37.19
CA ALA A 40 5.98 -2.42 36.71
C ALA A 40 5.20 -1.11 36.76
N ASP A 41 4.50 -0.78 35.67
CA ASP A 41 3.60 0.38 35.59
C ASP A 41 4.27 1.70 36.02
N GLY A 42 5.55 1.86 35.66
CA GLY A 42 6.39 3.03 36.00
C GLY A 42 6.89 3.07 37.45
N ARG A 43 6.66 2.02 38.24
CA ARG A 43 7.10 1.91 39.64
C ARG A 43 8.12 0.80 39.82
N GLU A 44 9.11 1.09 40.67
CA GLU A 44 10.09 0.11 41.13
C GLU A 44 9.64 -0.54 42.43
N ARG A 45 9.78 -1.86 42.55
CA ARG A 45 9.55 -2.62 43.78
C ARG A 45 10.66 -3.65 43.98
N THR A 46 11.39 -3.52 45.07
CA THR A 46 12.43 -4.48 45.45
C THR A 46 11.94 -5.37 46.58
N ILE A 47 12.09 -6.68 46.42
CA ILE A 47 11.78 -7.65 47.46
C ILE A 47 12.97 -8.55 47.73
N ARG A 48 13.04 -9.09 48.96
CA ARG A 48 13.86 -10.26 49.26
C ARG A 48 12.99 -11.51 49.23
N THR A 49 13.46 -12.54 48.54
CA THR A 49 12.66 -13.74 48.28
C THR A 49 13.50 -15.01 48.22
N ASN A 50 12.86 -16.14 48.52
CA ASN A 50 13.37 -17.49 48.29
C ASN A 50 12.67 -18.18 47.11
N ALA A 51 11.90 -17.44 46.29
CA ALA A 51 11.09 -17.97 45.21
C ALA A 51 11.91 -18.85 44.25
N ALA A 52 11.27 -19.90 43.73
CA ALA A 52 11.86 -20.76 42.73
C ALA A 52 11.79 -20.13 41.33
N THR A 53 10.82 -19.23 41.11
CA THR A 53 10.54 -18.64 39.80
C THR A 53 10.34 -17.13 39.89
N VAL A 54 10.56 -16.42 38.77
CA VAL A 54 10.25 -14.98 38.66
C VAL A 54 8.78 -14.72 38.90
N LYS A 55 7.87 -15.59 38.45
CA LYS A 55 6.43 -15.46 38.67
C LYS A 55 6.07 -15.50 40.16
N GLU A 56 6.61 -16.45 40.91
CA GLU A 56 6.39 -16.54 42.36
C GLU A 56 6.93 -15.29 43.09
N ALA A 57 8.12 -14.81 42.70
CA ALA A 57 8.68 -13.57 43.24
C ALA A 57 7.82 -12.34 42.89
N LEU A 58 7.27 -12.29 41.67
CA LEU A 58 6.41 -11.21 41.21
C LEU A 58 5.07 -11.17 42.00
N ASP A 59 4.48 -12.36 42.23
CA ASP A 59 3.27 -12.52 43.04
C ASP A 59 3.52 -12.06 44.50
N GLN A 60 4.68 -12.37 45.09
CA GLN A 60 5.11 -11.88 46.41
C GLN A 60 5.31 -10.36 46.46
N ALA A 61 5.74 -9.74 45.35
CA ALA A 61 5.83 -8.29 45.22
C ALA A 61 4.46 -7.61 45.03
N GLY A 62 3.36 -8.37 45.05
CA GLY A 62 2.00 -7.88 44.83
C GLY A 62 1.79 -7.36 43.41
N ILE A 63 2.46 -7.96 42.43
CA ILE A 63 2.32 -7.63 41.01
C ILE A 63 1.77 -8.87 40.29
N THR A 64 0.60 -8.76 39.68
CA THR A 64 -0.03 -9.87 38.96
C THR A 64 0.05 -9.64 37.46
N LEU A 65 0.37 -10.70 36.70
CA LEU A 65 0.30 -10.71 35.24
C LEU A 65 -1.11 -11.09 34.81
N HIS A 66 -1.66 -10.37 33.82
CA HIS A 66 -2.97 -10.67 33.26
C HIS A 66 -2.90 -10.93 31.76
N GLY A 67 -3.70 -11.86 31.26
CA GLY A 67 -3.83 -12.13 29.83
C GLY A 67 -2.51 -12.47 29.16
N GLN A 68 -1.97 -11.54 28.39
CA GLN A 68 -0.71 -11.70 27.64
C GLN A 68 0.50 -11.05 28.32
N ASP A 69 0.32 -10.43 29.48
CA ASP A 69 1.41 -9.81 30.24
C ASP A 69 2.54 -10.81 30.50
N THR A 70 3.77 -10.33 30.44
CA THR A 70 4.96 -11.14 30.70
C THR A 70 6.05 -10.31 31.36
N THR A 71 7.20 -10.91 31.59
CA THR A 71 8.38 -10.25 32.16
C THR A 71 9.52 -10.20 31.15
N SER A 72 10.52 -9.34 31.38
CA SER A 72 11.72 -9.21 30.54
C SER A 72 12.57 -10.50 30.49
N VAL A 73 12.35 -11.39 31.45
CA VAL A 73 12.85 -12.78 31.48
C VAL A 73 11.67 -13.74 31.59
N PRO A 74 11.81 -15.03 31.25
CA PRO A 74 10.71 -15.99 31.36
C PRO A 74 10.15 -16.05 32.79
N PRO A 75 8.82 -15.99 33.00
CA PRO A 75 8.21 -16.02 34.34
C PRO A 75 8.55 -17.29 35.14
N ASP A 76 8.83 -18.40 34.46
CA ASP A 76 9.23 -19.69 35.03
C ASP A 76 10.74 -19.81 35.31
N SER A 77 11.55 -18.85 34.85
CA SER A 77 12.99 -18.85 35.12
C SER A 77 13.30 -18.54 36.59
N PHE A 78 14.47 -18.99 37.04
CA PHE A 78 14.94 -18.74 38.41
C PHE A 78 15.44 -17.29 38.56
N PRO A 79 14.95 -16.52 39.56
CA PRO A 79 15.41 -15.16 39.78
C PRO A 79 16.82 -15.15 40.36
N ARG A 80 17.71 -14.32 39.80
CA ARG A 80 19.08 -14.12 40.28
C ARG A 80 19.15 -13.00 41.32
N ASP A 81 20.15 -13.07 42.20
CA ASP A 81 20.39 -12.00 43.18
C ASP A 81 20.79 -10.70 42.50
N GLY A 82 20.17 -9.59 42.92
CA GLY A 82 20.32 -8.27 42.32
C GLY A 82 19.69 -8.11 40.93
N GLN A 83 18.87 -9.07 40.46
CA GLN A 83 18.28 -9.01 39.13
C GLN A 83 17.15 -7.98 39.04
N THR A 84 17.15 -7.17 37.98
CA THR A 84 16.02 -6.32 37.60
C THR A 84 15.15 -7.01 36.56
N VAL A 85 13.86 -7.10 36.85
CA VAL A 85 12.84 -7.71 35.99
C VAL A 85 11.78 -6.67 35.64
N THR A 86 11.61 -6.40 34.34
CA THR A 86 10.58 -5.47 33.87
C THR A 86 9.31 -6.21 33.50
N VAL A 87 8.16 -5.74 33.99
CA VAL A 87 6.85 -6.23 33.58
C VAL A 87 6.46 -5.56 32.27
N LEU A 88 6.05 -6.39 31.31
CA LEU A 88 5.58 -5.99 30.00
C LEU A 88 4.06 -6.16 29.97
N ARG A 89 3.33 -5.04 30.06
CA ARG A 89 1.87 -5.00 29.93
C ARG A 89 1.48 -5.14 28.47
N ILE A 90 0.80 -6.22 28.12
CA ILE A 90 0.51 -6.57 26.73
C ILE A 90 -1.01 -6.65 26.53
N THR A 91 -1.52 -5.80 25.64
CA THR A 91 -2.89 -5.90 25.15
C THR A 91 -2.90 -6.24 23.68
N GLY A 92 -3.77 -7.19 23.30
CA GLY A 92 -3.98 -7.62 21.93
C GLY A 92 -5.41 -7.37 21.50
N THR A 93 -5.61 -6.68 20.38
CA THR A 93 -6.94 -6.50 19.77
C THR A 93 -6.89 -6.87 18.29
N ARG A 94 -8.07 -7.12 17.72
CA ARG A 94 -8.23 -7.33 16.28
C ARG A 94 -8.92 -6.10 15.70
N GLU A 95 -8.39 -5.61 14.60
CA GLU A 95 -8.98 -4.53 13.82
C GLU A 95 -9.26 -5.04 12.41
N VAL A 96 -10.48 -4.85 11.94
CA VAL A 96 -10.89 -5.22 10.59
C VAL A 96 -10.96 -3.95 9.77
N ARG A 97 -10.21 -3.91 8.66
CA ARG A 97 -10.22 -2.79 7.72
C ARG A 97 -10.70 -3.25 6.36
N GLU A 98 -11.56 -2.45 5.73
CA GLU A 98 -11.91 -2.63 4.33
C GLU A 98 -10.96 -1.78 3.47
N GLU A 99 -10.27 -2.44 2.55
CA GLU A 99 -9.32 -1.82 1.64
C GLU A 99 -9.80 -1.98 0.20
N ARG A 100 -9.59 -0.93 -0.60
CA ARG A 100 -9.94 -0.90 -2.02
C ARG A 100 -8.98 -1.76 -2.84
N ILE A 101 -9.52 -2.61 -3.72
CA ILE A 101 -8.74 -3.30 -4.75
C ILE A 101 -8.90 -2.53 -6.06
N PRO A 102 -7.83 -2.01 -6.69
CA PRO A 102 -7.92 -1.34 -7.98
C PRO A 102 -8.35 -2.32 -9.08
N TYR A 103 -8.96 -1.80 -10.15
CA TYR A 103 -9.32 -2.60 -11.33
C TYR A 103 -8.27 -2.46 -12.43
N ALA A 104 -8.17 -3.48 -13.28
CA ALA A 104 -7.34 -3.44 -14.49
C ALA A 104 -8.09 -2.80 -15.66
N THR A 105 -7.35 -2.24 -16.62
CA THR A 105 -7.91 -1.77 -17.90
C THR A 105 -7.44 -2.70 -19.02
N GLU A 106 -8.40 -3.37 -19.66
CA GLU A 106 -8.21 -4.23 -20.83
C GLU A 106 -8.49 -3.40 -22.09
N ARG A 107 -7.51 -3.35 -23.00
CA ARG A 107 -7.65 -2.69 -24.30
C ARG A 107 -7.82 -3.75 -25.37
N VAL A 108 -8.91 -3.68 -26.13
CA VAL A 108 -9.27 -4.67 -27.15
C VAL A 108 -9.39 -3.96 -28.49
N GLU A 109 -8.71 -4.47 -29.50
CA GLU A 109 -8.78 -3.92 -30.85
C GLU A 109 -10.14 -4.19 -31.49
N ASP A 110 -10.69 -3.19 -32.17
CA ASP A 110 -11.99 -3.25 -32.85
C ASP A 110 -11.86 -2.71 -34.29
N ALA A 111 -12.03 -3.60 -35.27
CA ALA A 111 -11.96 -3.28 -36.70
C ALA A 111 -13.22 -2.57 -37.24
N GLY A 112 -14.29 -2.44 -36.44
CA GLY A 112 -15.46 -1.62 -36.73
C GLY A 112 -15.24 -0.15 -36.41
N LEU A 113 -14.37 0.16 -35.45
CA LEU A 113 -14.03 1.52 -35.02
C LEU A 113 -12.83 2.05 -35.80
N PHE A 114 -12.90 3.34 -36.18
CA PHE A 114 -11.80 4.02 -36.86
C PHE A 114 -10.56 4.12 -35.98
N ALA A 115 -9.40 3.95 -36.59
CA ALA A 115 -8.10 4.14 -35.98
C ALA A 115 -8.04 5.47 -35.22
N GLY A 116 -7.53 5.42 -33.98
CA GLY A 116 -7.49 6.56 -33.07
C GLY A 116 -8.78 6.77 -32.26
N THR A 117 -9.84 5.98 -32.46
CA THR A 117 -11.05 6.03 -31.62
C THR A 117 -10.89 5.12 -30.41
N GLU A 118 -11.17 5.62 -29.22
CA GLU A 118 -11.27 4.83 -28.00
C GLU A 118 -12.67 4.92 -27.42
N VAL A 119 -13.28 3.78 -27.12
CA VAL A 119 -14.61 3.70 -26.52
C VAL A 119 -14.56 2.82 -25.29
N VAL A 120 -15.07 3.31 -24.16
CA VAL A 120 -15.24 2.48 -22.96
C VAL A 120 -16.48 1.60 -23.16
N ASP A 121 -16.26 0.34 -23.51
CA ASP A 121 -17.31 -0.68 -23.65
C ASP A 121 -17.84 -1.14 -22.29
N ARG A 122 -16.93 -1.29 -21.31
CA ARG A 122 -17.29 -1.66 -19.95
C ARG A 122 -16.56 -0.81 -18.93
N VAL A 123 -17.31 -0.11 -18.08
CA VAL A 123 -16.74 0.70 -16.98
C VAL A 123 -16.17 -0.21 -15.89
N GLY A 124 -14.93 0.06 -15.49
CA GLY A 124 -14.27 -0.68 -14.42
C GLY A 124 -14.85 -0.33 -13.05
N ARG A 125 -14.86 -1.30 -12.13
CA ARG A 125 -15.32 -1.09 -10.75
C ARG A 125 -14.28 -1.63 -9.77
N PRO A 126 -13.85 -0.85 -8.77
CA PRO A 126 -12.89 -1.33 -7.79
C PRO A 126 -13.50 -2.45 -6.94
N GLY A 127 -12.69 -3.44 -6.63
CA GLY A 127 -13.02 -4.46 -5.65
C GLY A 127 -12.85 -3.94 -4.22
N ALA A 128 -13.13 -4.81 -3.26
CA ALA A 128 -12.90 -4.57 -1.84
C ALA A 128 -12.37 -5.85 -1.20
N ARG A 129 -11.35 -5.69 -0.35
CA ARG A 129 -10.87 -6.76 0.53
C ARG A 129 -11.02 -6.33 1.98
N ARG A 130 -11.32 -7.31 2.82
CA ARG A 130 -11.31 -7.16 4.26
C ARG A 130 -10.00 -7.71 4.80
N VAL A 131 -9.22 -6.86 5.45
CA VAL A 131 -7.94 -7.21 6.05
C VAL A 131 -8.09 -7.17 7.56
N THR A 132 -7.79 -8.28 8.23
CA THR A 132 -7.78 -8.36 9.70
C THR A 132 -6.36 -8.18 10.19
N TYR A 133 -6.17 -7.16 11.03
CA TYR A 133 -4.91 -6.84 11.67
C TYR A 133 -4.95 -7.26 13.15
N ALA A 134 -3.87 -7.90 13.60
CA ALA A 134 -3.56 -8.04 15.01
C ALA A 134 -2.82 -6.79 15.47
N LEU A 135 -3.44 -6.05 16.39
CA LEU A 135 -2.83 -4.92 17.07
C LEU A 135 -2.28 -5.42 18.40
N ARG A 136 -1.03 -5.06 18.70
CA ARG A 136 -0.41 -5.35 19.99
C ARG A 136 0.11 -4.05 20.57
N THR A 137 -0.16 -3.82 21.83
CA THR A 137 0.41 -2.70 22.59
C THR A 137 1.25 -3.27 23.72
N VAL A 138 2.49 -2.79 23.86
CA VAL A 138 3.40 -3.20 24.93
C VAL A 138 3.74 -1.97 25.74
N ASN A 139 3.43 -1.95 27.04
CA ASN A 139 3.63 -0.81 27.94
C ASN A 139 3.05 0.50 27.36
N GLY A 140 1.85 0.44 26.80
CA GLY A 140 1.18 1.59 26.16
C GLY A 140 1.67 1.94 24.76
N VAL A 141 2.79 1.35 24.29
CA VAL A 141 3.34 1.60 22.96
C VAL A 141 2.76 0.65 21.93
N ARG A 142 2.03 1.20 20.95
CA ARG A 142 1.49 0.44 19.82
C ARG A 142 2.62 -0.13 18.98
N GLN A 143 2.60 -1.44 18.77
CA GLN A 143 3.49 -2.13 17.87
C GLN A 143 2.96 -2.03 16.43
N GLN A 144 3.79 -2.37 15.44
CA GLN A 144 3.33 -2.42 14.06
C GLN A 144 2.17 -3.43 13.91
N PRO A 145 1.04 -3.03 13.30
CA PRO A 145 -0.05 -3.94 13.01
C PRO A 145 0.42 -5.12 12.16
N ARG A 146 0.12 -6.35 12.58
CA ARG A 146 0.42 -7.55 11.80
C ARG A 146 -0.84 -8.00 11.06
N LYS A 147 -0.78 -8.09 9.73
CA LYS A 147 -1.86 -8.73 8.95
C LYS A 147 -1.93 -10.21 9.33
N ILE A 148 -3.11 -10.66 9.76
CA ILE A 148 -3.35 -12.06 10.16
C ILE A 148 -4.37 -12.78 9.27
N ALA A 149 -5.25 -12.05 8.58
CA ALA A 149 -6.17 -12.60 7.61
C ALA A 149 -6.49 -11.57 6.53
N GLU A 150 -6.81 -12.04 5.34
CA GLU A 150 -7.25 -11.25 4.20
C GLU A 150 -8.31 -12.04 3.42
N GLU A 151 -9.38 -11.37 3.04
CA GLU A 151 -10.48 -11.95 2.27
C GLU A 151 -10.97 -10.93 1.24
N VAL A 152 -11.16 -11.35 0.00
CA VAL A 152 -11.81 -10.52 -1.02
C VAL A 152 -13.31 -10.59 -0.82
N VAL A 153 -13.93 -9.47 -0.45
CA VAL A 153 -15.39 -9.38 -0.24
C VAL A 153 -16.12 -8.94 -1.52
N ARG A 154 -15.40 -8.30 -2.44
CA ARG A 154 -15.91 -7.93 -3.76
C ARG A 154 -14.78 -7.95 -4.78
N GLU A 155 -14.95 -8.74 -5.82
CA GLU A 155 -13.99 -8.78 -6.94
C GLU A 155 -13.98 -7.46 -7.71
N PRO A 156 -12.80 -6.96 -8.13
CA PRO A 156 -12.73 -5.85 -9.07
C PRO A 156 -13.25 -6.28 -10.44
N VAL A 157 -13.94 -5.36 -11.13
CA VAL A 157 -14.37 -5.54 -12.51
C VAL A 157 -13.44 -4.76 -13.41
N SER A 158 -12.75 -5.44 -14.33
CA SER A 158 -11.87 -4.78 -15.30
C SER A 158 -12.64 -3.83 -16.21
N GLN A 159 -12.09 -2.62 -16.40
CA GLN A 159 -12.53 -1.71 -17.44
C GLN A 159 -12.14 -2.28 -18.80
N ARG A 160 -13.05 -2.25 -19.77
CA ARG A 160 -12.77 -2.63 -21.15
C ARG A 160 -12.87 -1.41 -22.05
N VAL A 161 -11.79 -1.13 -22.78
CA VAL A 161 -11.68 -0.05 -23.75
C VAL A 161 -11.47 -0.67 -25.12
N LEU A 162 -12.38 -0.40 -26.05
CA LEU A 162 -12.23 -0.74 -27.46
C LEU A 162 -11.35 0.30 -28.12
N VAL A 163 -10.34 -0.16 -28.86
CA VAL A 163 -9.40 0.68 -29.62
C VAL A 163 -9.62 0.41 -31.09
N GLY A 164 -10.02 1.44 -31.83
CA GLY A 164 -10.28 1.30 -33.26
C GLY A 164 -9.02 0.98 -34.06
N THR A 165 -9.14 0.05 -35.00
CA THR A 165 -8.07 -0.33 -35.95
C THR A 165 -8.47 -0.16 -37.40
N LYS A 166 -9.73 0.21 -37.68
CA LYS A 166 -10.19 0.47 -39.06
C LYS A 166 -9.44 1.65 -39.66
N PRO A 167 -8.76 1.49 -40.81
CA PRO A 167 -8.09 2.60 -41.46
C PRO A 167 -9.03 3.78 -41.70
N LEU A 168 -8.56 4.99 -41.43
CA LEU A 168 -9.28 6.20 -41.80
C LEU A 168 -9.32 6.32 -43.32
N PRO A 169 -10.43 6.82 -43.90
CA PRO A 169 -10.49 7.14 -45.32
C PRO A 169 -9.37 8.12 -45.69
N THR A 170 -8.67 7.85 -46.79
CA THR A 170 -7.65 8.77 -47.32
C THR A 170 -8.26 9.92 -48.11
N SER A 171 -9.51 9.75 -48.54
CA SER A 171 -10.30 10.71 -49.31
C SER A 171 -11.49 11.25 -48.52
N VAL A 172 -11.78 12.53 -48.72
CA VAL A 172 -13.01 13.17 -48.26
C VAL A 172 -13.56 13.98 -49.45
N ALA A 173 -14.74 13.57 -49.93
CA ALA A 173 -15.38 14.22 -51.07
C ALA A 173 -15.52 15.73 -50.83
N GLY A 174 -15.11 16.54 -51.82
CA GLY A 174 -15.09 18.01 -51.72
C GLY A 174 -13.80 18.61 -51.16
N ALA A 175 -12.83 17.78 -50.75
CA ALA A 175 -11.56 18.25 -50.18
C ALA A 175 -10.29 17.64 -50.82
N ASP A 176 -10.41 16.62 -51.68
CA ASP A 176 -9.25 15.84 -52.13
C ASP A 176 -8.32 16.53 -53.13
N GLY A 177 -8.81 17.53 -53.87
CA GLY A 177 -8.02 18.29 -54.85
C GLY A 177 -7.28 19.49 -54.28
N LEU A 178 -7.35 19.73 -52.97
CA LEU A 178 -6.76 20.91 -52.34
C LEU A 178 -5.31 20.68 -51.92
N ASN A 179 -4.53 21.76 -51.88
CA ASN A 179 -3.13 21.75 -51.47
C ASN A 179 -2.98 21.71 -49.93
N TRP A 180 -3.23 20.53 -49.36
CA TRP A 180 -3.12 20.26 -47.93
C TRP A 180 -1.69 20.39 -47.39
N SER A 181 -0.67 20.04 -48.18
CA SER A 181 0.73 20.22 -47.80
C SER A 181 1.10 21.69 -47.73
N GLY A 182 0.60 22.52 -48.64
CA GLY A 182 0.74 23.97 -48.63
C GLY A 182 0.10 24.63 -47.41
N LEU A 183 -1.07 24.14 -46.98
CA LEU A 183 -1.71 24.55 -45.74
C LEU A 183 -0.87 24.13 -44.52
N ALA A 184 -0.50 22.84 -44.42
CA ALA A 184 0.27 22.32 -43.29
C ALA A 184 1.66 22.99 -43.14
N GLN A 185 2.31 23.33 -44.26
CA GLN A 185 3.57 24.07 -44.26
C GLN A 185 3.40 25.48 -43.68
N CYS A 186 2.26 26.13 -43.94
CA CYS A 186 1.97 27.45 -43.41
C CYS A 186 1.59 27.40 -41.92
N GLU A 187 0.79 26.42 -41.52
CA GLU A 187 0.27 26.28 -40.16
C GLU A 187 1.33 25.81 -39.16
N SER A 188 2.13 24.79 -39.50
CA SER A 188 3.06 24.18 -38.54
C SER A 188 4.51 24.03 -39.03
N GLY A 189 4.76 24.45 -40.27
CA GLY A 189 5.99 24.11 -40.99
C GLY A 189 6.02 22.66 -41.45
N GLY A 190 4.86 22.00 -41.59
CA GLY A 190 4.75 20.61 -42.00
C GLY A 190 5.10 19.60 -40.90
N ARG A 191 5.10 20.03 -39.62
CA ARG A 191 5.47 19.21 -38.46
C ARG A 191 4.22 18.64 -37.78
N PRO A 192 4.01 17.32 -37.75
CA PRO A 192 2.82 16.72 -37.12
C PRO A 192 2.79 16.82 -35.60
N SER A 193 3.93 16.95 -34.95
CA SER A 193 4.03 17.11 -33.49
C SER A 193 4.13 18.57 -33.04
N ALA A 194 3.93 19.53 -33.96
CA ALA A 194 4.01 20.95 -33.63
C ALA A 194 2.94 21.35 -32.62
N THR A 195 3.33 22.17 -31.66
CA THR A 195 2.42 22.86 -30.74
C THR A 195 2.70 24.35 -30.80
N ASP A 196 1.65 25.15 -30.71
CA ASP A 196 1.83 26.59 -30.58
C ASP A 196 2.45 26.94 -29.19
N PRO A 197 3.02 28.14 -29.01
CA PRO A 197 3.65 28.53 -27.75
C PRO A 197 2.72 28.48 -26.53
N SER A 198 1.40 28.63 -26.72
CA SER A 198 0.42 28.52 -25.63
C SER A 198 0.07 27.07 -25.28
N GLY A 199 0.39 26.12 -26.16
CA GLY A 199 0.00 24.71 -26.03
C GLY A 199 -1.49 24.45 -26.28
N THR A 200 -2.24 25.45 -26.75
CA THR A 200 -3.68 25.36 -27.04
C THR A 200 -3.95 24.65 -28.36
N TYR A 201 -3.09 24.88 -29.36
CA TYR A 201 -3.21 24.37 -30.72
C TYR A 201 -2.05 23.42 -31.03
N GLY A 202 -2.35 22.36 -31.77
CA GLY A 202 -1.36 21.35 -32.11
C GLY A 202 -1.62 20.61 -33.42
N GLY A 203 -0.58 19.98 -33.93
CA GLY A 203 -0.62 19.21 -35.17
C GLY A 203 -0.29 20.03 -36.43
N LEU A 204 -0.30 19.34 -37.57
CA LEU A 204 -0.09 19.85 -38.92
C LEU A 204 -0.98 21.05 -39.24
N TYR A 205 -2.20 21.08 -38.70
CA TYR A 205 -3.23 22.07 -39.02
C TYR A 205 -3.64 22.93 -37.82
N GLN A 206 -2.84 22.90 -36.74
CA GLN A 206 -3.03 23.71 -35.53
C GLN A 206 -4.46 23.61 -34.97
N PHE A 207 -4.92 22.39 -34.71
CA PHE A 207 -6.22 22.15 -34.08
C PHE A 207 -6.19 22.48 -32.59
N ASP A 208 -7.24 23.07 -32.06
CA ASP A 208 -7.52 22.98 -30.64
C ASP A 208 -8.12 21.60 -30.29
N VAL A 209 -7.98 21.19 -29.03
CA VAL A 209 -8.43 19.87 -28.56
C VAL A 209 -9.94 19.68 -28.69
N SER A 210 -10.74 20.74 -28.51
CA SER A 210 -12.20 20.63 -28.58
C SER A 210 -12.69 20.39 -30.01
N THR A 211 -12.14 21.12 -30.99
CA THR A 211 -12.43 20.90 -32.41
C THR A 211 -11.93 19.53 -32.87
N TRP A 212 -10.73 19.13 -32.44
CA TRP A 212 -10.17 17.79 -32.70
C TRP A 212 -11.13 16.68 -32.26
N GLN A 213 -11.62 16.77 -31.02
CA GLN A 213 -12.54 15.79 -30.44
C GLN A 213 -13.93 15.84 -31.09
N ALA A 214 -14.44 17.03 -31.43
CA ALA A 214 -15.70 17.17 -32.17
C ALA A 214 -15.66 16.53 -33.57
N LEU A 215 -14.48 16.46 -34.19
CA LEU A 215 -14.27 15.77 -35.47
C LEU A 215 -14.08 14.25 -35.30
N GLY A 216 -14.11 13.75 -34.06
CA GLY A 216 -13.99 12.34 -33.69
C GLY A 216 -12.56 11.90 -33.38
N GLY A 217 -11.63 12.84 -33.13
CA GLY A 217 -10.29 12.54 -32.65
C GLY A 217 -10.28 12.23 -31.16
N SER A 218 -9.35 11.40 -30.71
CA SER A 218 -9.10 11.20 -29.27
C SER A 218 -7.79 11.89 -28.86
N GLY A 219 -7.64 12.19 -27.57
CA GLY A 219 -6.44 12.84 -27.05
C GLY A 219 -6.18 14.23 -27.64
N ARG A 220 -4.90 14.52 -27.93
CA ARG A 220 -4.44 15.80 -28.51
C ARG A 220 -4.07 15.61 -29.99
N PRO A 221 -4.30 16.60 -30.84
CA PRO A 221 -4.07 16.49 -32.29
C PRO A 221 -2.60 16.18 -32.65
N GLN A 222 -1.63 16.76 -31.93
CA GLN A 222 -0.19 16.55 -32.18
C GLN A 222 0.33 15.14 -31.84
N ASP A 223 -0.43 14.37 -31.06
CA ASP A 223 -0.07 13.00 -30.69
C ASP A 223 -0.60 11.97 -31.72
N ALA A 224 -1.50 12.41 -32.62
CA ALA A 224 -2.10 11.57 -33.64
C ALA A 224 -1.22 11.47 -34.91
N PRO A 225 -1.31 10.38 -35.68
CA PRO A 225 -0.61 10.26 -36.96
C PRO A 225 -0.97 11.40 -37.93
N ALA A 226 0.01 11.85 -38.73
CA ALA A 226 -0.17 12.89 -39.74
C ALA A 226 -1.36 12.64 -40.70
N SER A 227 -1.60 11.37 -41.03
CA SER A 227 -2.72 10.93 -41.86
C SER A 227 -4.08 11.19 -41.20
N GLU A 228 -4.21 10.92 -39.91
CA GLU A 228 -5.42 11.24 -39.14
C GLU A 228 -5.62 12.75 -39.04
N GLN A 229 -4.56 13.50 -38.76
CA GLN A 229 -4.62 14.96 -38.70
C GLN A 229 -5.14 15.56 -40.02
N THR A 230 -4.65 15.04 -41.15
CA THR A 230 -5.08 15.47 -42.49
C THR A 230 -6.51 15.06 -42.80
N TYR A 231 -6.90 13.84 -42.45
CA TYR A 231 -8.29 13.39 -42.60
C TYR A 231 -9.27 14.29 -41.84
N ARG A 232 -8.95 14.65 -40.60
CA ARG A 232 -9.81 15.54 -39.79
C ARG A 232 -9.81 16.97 -40.31
N ALA A 233 -8.70 17.48 -40.84
CA ALA A 233 -8.64 18.77 -41.52
C ALA A 233 -9.54 18.80 -42.77
N LYS A 234 -9.49 17.75 -43.60
CA LYS A 234 -10.41 17.59 -44.73
C LYS A 234 -11.88 17.59 -44.27
N LYS A 235 -12.22 16.85 -43.21
CA LYS A 235 -13.57 16.83 -42.65
C LYS A 235 -14.03 18.20 -42.16
N LEU A 236 -13.15 18.95 -41.48
CA LEU A 236 -13.45 20.30 -41.01
C LEU A 236 -13.66 21.28 -42.18
N TYR A 237 -12.85 21.18 -43.24
CA TYR A 237 -13.01 22.00 -44.44
C TYR A 237 -14.34 21.76 -45.13
N VAL A 238 -14.79 20.51 -45.27
CA VAL A 238 -16.11 20.22 -45.85
C VAL A 238 -17.23 20.85 -45.02
N GLN A 239 -17.06 20.99 -43.70
CA GLN A 239 -18.07 21.61 -42.83
C GLN A 239 -18.02 23.14 -42.81
N ARG A 240 -16.85 23.75 -42.92
CA ARG A 240 -16.64 25.19 -42.62
C ARG A 240 -15.84 25.96 -43.68
N GLY A 241 -15.49 25.30 -44.79
CA GLY A 241 -14.56 25.82 -45.78
C GLY A 241 -13.20 26.14 -45.18
N ALA A 242 -12.53 27.16 -45.72
CA ALA A 242 -11.22 27.60 -45.24
C ALA A 242 -11.27 28.47 -43.96
N SER A 243 -12.45 28.78 -43.42
CA SER A 243 -12.60 29.70 -42.28
C SER A 243 -11.79 29.35 -41.01
N PRO A 244 -11.53 28.07 -40.67
CA PRO A 244 -10.70 27.73 -39.51
C PRO A 244 -9.21 28.09 -39.67
N TRP A 245 -8.77 28.35 -40.90
CA TRP A 245 -7.39 28.74 -41.24
C TRP A 245 -7.38 30.13 -41.89
N PRO A 246 -7.65 31.22 -41.13
CA PRO A 246 -7.90 32.54 -41.69
C PRO A 246 -6.71 33.12 -42.48
N HIS A 247 -5.47 32.77 -42.10
CA HIS A 247 -4.26 33.29 -42.76
C HIS A 247 -3.65 32.32 -43.78
N CYS A 248 -3.72 31.01 -43.49
CA CYS A 248 -3.11 29.99 -44.32
C CYS A 248 -4.10 29.28 -45.25
N GLY A 249 -5.42 29.43 -45.07
CA GLY A 249 -6.45 28.78 -45.88
C GLY A 249 -6.33 29.06 -47.38
N ARG A 250 -5.84 30.24 -47.77
CA ARG A 250 -5.49 30.60 -49.16
C ARG A 250 -4.43 29.69 -49.81
N ARG A 251 -3.70 28.90 -49.03
CA ARG A 251 -2.71 27.93 -49.52
C ARG A 251 -3.38 26.67 -50.08
N LEU A 252 -4.65 26.41 -49.77
CA LEU A 252 -5.39 25.24 -50.26
C LEU A 252 -5.68 25.29 -51.76
N GLU A 253 -5.74 26.48 -52.35
CA GLU A 253 -6.10 26.71 -53.76
C GLU A 253 -4.90 27.03 -54.66
N ARG A 254 -3.67 26.97 -54.12
CA ARG A 254 -2.42 27.25 -54.83
C ARG A 254 -1.70 25.96 -55.17
#